data_AF-A0A2J8T1H8-F1
#
_entry.id   AF-A0A2J8T1H8-F1
#
_cell.length_a   1.000
_cell.length_b   1.000
_cell.length_c   1.000
_cell.angle_alpha   90.00
_cell.angle_beta   90.00
_cell.angle_gamma   90.00
#
_symmetry.space_group_name_H-M   'P 1'
#
loop_
_entity.id
_entity.type
_entity.pdbx_description
1 polymer ?
#
loop_
_entity_poly.entity_id
_entity_poly.type
_entity_poly.pdbx_seq_one_letter_code
_entity_poly.pdbx_strand_id
1 'polypeptide(L)'
;MKHINLSFAACGFLGIYHLGAASALCRHGKKLLQDVKAFAGASAGSLVASVLLTAPEKIEECNQFTYKFAEEIRRQSFGAVTPGYDFMARLRSGMESILPPSAHELAQNRLHVSITNTKTRENHLVSTFSSREDLIKVLLASSFVPIYAGLKPVEYKGQKWVDGGLTNALPILPVGRTVTISPFSGRLDI
;
A
#
# COMPACT_ATOMS: atom_id res chain seq x y z
N MET A 1 25.70 4.78 -10.17
CA MET A 1 24.65 3.80 -10.54
C MET A 1 23.34 4.54 -10.70
N LYS A 2 22.49 4.16 -11.66
CA LYS A 2 21.19 4.82 -11.88
C LYS A 2 20.32 4.63 -10.63
N HIS A 3 19.79 5.72 -10.08
CA HIS A 3 18.82 5.69 -8.98
C HIS A 3 17.58 4.93 -9.47
N ILE A 4 17.26 3.77 -8.87
CA ILE A 4 16.10 2.94 -9.26
C ILE A 4 15.05 3.01 -8.14
N ASN A 5 13.79 3.11 -8.54
CA ASN A 5 12.64 3.05 -7.65
C ASN A 5 11.69 1.95 -8.11
N LEU A 6 10.91 1.41 -7.19
CA LEU A 6 9.79 0.51 -7.49
C LEU A 6 8.48 1.23 -7.16
N SER A 7 7.48 1.13 -8.03
CA SER A 7 6.15 1.68 -7.78
C SER A 7 5.06 0.67 -8.06
N PHE A 8 4.15 0.48 -7.10
CA PHE A 8 3.06 -0.49 -7.15
C PHE A 8 1.72 0.21 -7.26
N ALA A 9 0.93 -0.16 -8.27
CA ALA A 9 -0.34 0.48 -8.55
C ALA A 9 -1.43 0.19 -7.48
N ALA A 10 -2.37 1.12 -7.27
CA ALA A 10 -3.60 0.85 -6.55
C ALA A 10 -4.42 -0.20 -7.29
N CYS A 11 -4.86 -1.27 -6.61
CA CYS A 11 -5.57 -2.37 -7.27
C CYS A 11 -6.49 -3.20 -6.36
N GLY A 12 -6.73 -2.77 -5.10
CA GLY A 12 -7.58 -3.51 -4.16
C GLY A 12 -7.15 -4.97 -3.98
N PHE A 13 -8.09 -5.91 -4.10
CA PHE A 13 -7.81 -7.35 -3.94
C PHE A 13 -6.93 -7.96 -5.04
N LEU A 14 -6.69 -7.28 -6.15
CA LEU A 14 -5.62 -7.67 -7.09
C LEU A 14 -4.22 -7.44 -6.49
N GLY A 15 -4.11 -6.94 -5.26
CA GLY A 15 -2.86 -6.90 -4.50
C GLY A 15 -2.16 -8.26 -4.37
N ILE A 16 -2.87 -9.38 -4.59
CA ILE A 16 -2.24 -10.71 -4.71
C ILE A 16 -1.24 -10.78 -5.88
N TYR A 17 -1.49 -10.06 -6.98
CA TYR A 17 -0.54 -9.91 -8.08
C TYR A 17 0.74 -9.23 -7.60
N HIS A 18 0.60 -8.14 -6.82
CA HIS A 18 1.75 -7.42 -6.26
C HIS A 18 2.56 -8.28 -5.30
N LEU A 19 1.91 -9.11 -4.48
CA LEU A 19 2.60 -10.07 -3.62
C LEU A 19 3.35 -11.13 -4.42
N GLY A 20 2.78 -11.60 -5.53
CA GLY A 20 3.48 -12.47 -6.49
C GLY A 20 4.71 -11.79 -7.10
N ALA A 21 4.57 -10.55 -7.57
CA ALA A 21 5.68 -9.75 -8.11
C ALA A 21 6.77 -9.49 -7.05
N ALA A 22 6.38 -9.13 -5.82
CA ALA A 22 7.30 -8.94 -4.70
C ALA A 22 8.06 -10.23 -4.37
N SER A 23 7.36 -11.37 -4.36
CA SER A 23 7.99 -12.68 -4.16
C SER A 23 9.01 -13.01 -5.25
N ALA A 24 8.67 -12.75 -6.53
CA ALA A 24 9.58 -12.93 -7.65
C ALA A 24 10.81 -12.01 -7.55
N LEU A 25 10.62 -10.75 -7.15
CA LEU A 25 11.72 -9.80 -6.90
C LEU A 25 12.65 -10.29 -5.77
N CYS A 26 12.10 -10.81 -4.67
CA CYS A 26 12.90 -11.36 -3.57
C CYS A 26 13.70 -12.61 -3.99
N ARG A 27 13.13 -13.47 -4.85
CA ARG A 27 13.79 -14.71 -5.31
C ARG A 27 14.82 -14.46 -6.40
N HIS A 28 14.47 -13.67 -7.42
CA HIS A 28 15.24 -13.53 -8.66
C HIS A 28 15.88 -12.15 -8.82
N GLY A 29 15.33 -11.12 -8.16
CA GLY A 29 15.71 -9.72 -8.30
C GLY A 29 16.62 -9.17 -7.19
N LYS A 30 17.32 -10.00 -6.42
CA LYS A 30 18.13 -9.56 -5.27
C LYS A 30 19.12 -8.43 -5.59
N LYS A 31 19.82 -8.52 -6.74
CA LYS A 31 20.73 -7.45 -7.21
C LYS A 31 19.99 -6.15 -7.50
N LEU A 32 18.83 -6.22 -8.15
CA LEU A 32 17.98 -5.04 -8.40
C LEU A 32 17.54 -4.40 -7.07
N LEU A 33 17.04 -5.20 -6.13
CA LEU A 33 16.56 -4.72 -4.84
C LEU A 33 17.65 -4.01 -4.00
N GLN A 34 18.92 -4.42 -4.14
CA GLN A 34 20.05 -3.74 -3.50
C GLN A 34 20.26 -2.31 -4.04
N ASP A 35 19.90 -2.07 -5.30
CA ASP A 35 20.03 -0.76 -5.94
C ASP A 35 18.78 0.13 -5.78
N VAL A 36 17.65 -0.43 -5.33
CA VAL A 36 16.40 0.32 -5.12
C VAL A 36 16.54 1.33 -3.99
N LYS A 37 16.33 2.60 -4.31
CA LYS A 37 16.42 3.71 -3.36
C LYS A 37 15.08 4.01 -2.70
N ALA A 38 14.02 4.03 -3.49
CA ALA A 38 12.67 4.26 -2.98
C ALA A 38 11.64 3.28 -3.54
N PHE A 39 10.60 3.08 -2.75
CA PHE A 39 9.40 2.33 -3.02
C PHE A 39 8.23 3.31 -2.99
N ALA A 40 7.28 3.14 -3.89
CA ALA A 40 6.08 3.96 -3.95
C ALA A 40 4.85 3.10 -4.16
N GLY A 41 3.69 3.61 -3.77
CA GLY A 41 2.45 2.97 -4.11
C GLY A 41 1.23 3.71 -3.61
N ALA A 42 0.08 3.20 -4.04
CA ALA A 42 -1.25 3.65 -3.63
C ALA A 42 -2.09 2.42 -3.25
N SER A 43 -2.98 2.54 -2.27
CA SER A 43 -3.89 1.44 -1.87
C SER A 43 -3.13 0.14 -1.61
N ALA A 44 -3.63 -1.01 -2.09
CA ALA A 44 -2.94 -2.30 -2.02
C ALA A 44 -1.47 -2.25 -2.49
N GLY A 45 -1.12 -1.39 -3.46
CA GLY A 45 0.26 -1.19 -3.89
C GLY A 45 1.15 -0.59 -2.80
N SER A 46 0.66 0.38 -2.02
CA SER A 46 1.43 0.94 -0.89
C SER A 46 1.62 -0.07 0.24
N LEU A 47 0.63 -0.94 0.46
CA LEU A 47 0.73 -2.05 1.42
C LEU A 47 1.86 -3.00 1.02
N VAL A 48 1.88 -3.49 -0.22
CA VAL A 48 2.94 -4.41 -0.68
C VAL A 48 4.30 -3.72 -0.75
N ALA A 49 4.35 -2.47 -1.19
CA ALA A 49 5.58 -1.67 -1.18
C ALA A 49 6.17 -1.54 0.23
N SER A 50 5.34 -1.31 1.25
CA SER A 50 5.78 -1.22 2.64
C SER A 50 6.31 -2.56 3.18
N VAL A 51 5.66 -3.68 2.87
CA VAL A 51 6.13 -5.02 3.24
C VAL A 51 7.45 -5.35 2.54
N LEU A 52 7.53 -5.17 1.22
CA LEU A 52 8.75 -5.48 0.46
C LEU A 52 9.97 -4.68 0.95
N LEU A 53 9.75 -3.43 1.36
CA LEU A 53 10.80 -2.57 1.91
C LEU A 53 11.20 -2.96 3.34
N THR A 54 10.23 -3.27 4.20
CA THR A 54 10.46 -3.32 5.66
C THR A 54 10.48 -4.73 6.26
N ALA A 55 9.82 -5.69 5.62
CA ALA A 55 9.70 -7.08 6.06
C ALA A 55 9.47 -8.05 4.87
N PRO A 56 10.43 -8.14 3.92
CA PRO A 56 10.30 -9.01 2.74
C PRO A 56 10.10 -10.50 3.10
N GLU A 57 10.57 -10.94 4.27
CA GLU A 57 10.35 -12.29 4.80
C GLU A 57 8.88 -12.57 5.16
N LYS A 58 8.07 -11.52 5.35
CA LYS A 58 6.65 -11.62 5.71
C LYS A 58 5.70 -11.70 4.52
N ILE A 59 6.20 -11.69 3.28
CA ILE A 59 5.37 -11.75 2.06
C ILE A 59 4.41 -12.96 2.07
N GLU A 60 4.83 -14.12 2.58
CA GLU A 60 3.95 -15.29 2.65
C GLU A 60 2.86 -15.15 3.71
N GLU A 61 3.16 -14.53 4.85
CA GLU A 61 2.14 -14.18 5.85
C GLU A 61 1.14 -13.15 5.28
N CYS A 62 1.62 -12.20 4.47
CA CYS A 62 0.74 -11.28 3.73
C CYS A 62 -0.18 -12.02 2.76
N ASN A 63 0.33 -12.99 1.99
CA ASN A 63 -0.50 -13.81 1.11
C ASN A 63 -1.64 -14.47 1.87
N GLN A 64 -1.31 -15.14 2.99
CA GLN A 64 -2.30 -15.82 3.83
C GLN A 64 -3.32 -14.84 4.42
N PHE A 65 -2.88 -13.67 4.87
CA PHE A 65 -3.77 -12.60 5.33
C PHE A 65 -4.72 -12.16 4.21
N THR A 66 -4.21 -11.90 3.00
CA THR A 66 -5.02 -11.47 1.85
C THR A 66 -6.08 -12.50 1.48
N TYR A 67 -5.74 -13.80 1.46
CA TYR A 67 -6.70 -14.86 1.20
C TYR A 67 -7.81 -14.91 2.26
N LYS A 68 -7.44 -14.91 3.55
CA LYS A 68 -8.39 -14.92 4.67
C LYS A 68 -9.29 -13.70 4.64
N PHE A 69 -8.71 -12.52 4.44
CA PHE A 69 -9.45 -11.26 4.38
C PHE A 69 -10.46 -11.24 3.21
N ALA A 70 -10.04 -11.71 2.03
CA ALA A 70 -10.92 -11.82 0.87
C ALA A 70 -12.04 -12.85 1.11
N GLU A 71 -11.75 -13.96 1.77
CA GLU A 71 -12.74 -14.97 2.14
C GLU A 71 -13.76 -14.44 3.17
N GLU A 72 -13.27 -13.78 4.22
CA GLU A 72 -14.09 -13.14 5.25
C GLU A 72 -15.10 -12.17 4.64
N ILE A 73 -14.64 -11.33 3.70
CA ILE A 73 -15.49 -10.38 2.97
C ILE A 73 -16.50 -11.08 2.08
N ARG A 74 -16.08 -12.10 1.30
CA ARG A 74 -17.01 -12.85 0.42
C ARG A 74 -18.10 -13.59 1.20
N ARG A 75 -17.85 -13.94 2.46
CA ARG A 75 -18.85 -14.58 3.33
C ARG A 75 -19.89 -13.60 3.89
N GLN A 76 -19.66 -12.28 3.80
CA GLN A 76 -20.61 -11.28 4.27
C GLN A 76 -21.76 -11.07 3.27
N SER A 77 -22.98 -10.85 3.76
CA SER A 77 -24.19 -10.70 2.92
C SER A 77 -24.10 -9.57 1.88
N PHE A 78 -23.37 -8.50 2.18
CA PHE A 78 -23.13 -7.37 1.27
C PHE A 78 -21.63 -7.10 1.07
N GLY A 79 -20.77 -8.12 1.24
CA GLY A 79 -19.33 -7.93 1.16
C GLY A 79 -18.81 -6.93 2.20
N ALA A 80 -17.88 -6.06 1.79
CA ALA A 80 -17.22 -5.10 2.69
C ALA A 80 -18.17 -4.03 3.24
N VAL A 81 -19.33 -3.80 2.61
CA VAL A 81 -20.33 -2.80 3.06
C VAL A 81 -21.38 -3.38 4.01
N THR A 82 -21.20 -4.64 4.44
CA THR A 82 -22.11 -5.30 5.37
C THR A 82 -22.14 -4.54 6.72
N PRO A 83 -23.32 -4.13 7.21
CA PRO A 83 -23.42 -3.45 8.50
C PRO A 83 -22.77 -4.26 9.63
N GLY A 84 -21.89 -3.62 10.39
CA GLY A 84 -21.14 -4.25 11.49
C GLY A 84 -19.81 -4.89 11.09
N TYR A 85 -19.52 -5.06 9.79
CA TYR A 85 -18.19 -5.47 9.34
C TYR A 85 -17.26 -4.25 9.26
N ASP A 86 -16.17 -4.27 10.03
CA ASP A 86 -15.17 -3.21 10.01
C ASP A 86 -13.96 -3.61 9.15
N PHE A 87 -14.05 -3.27 7.86
CA PHE A 87 -12.99 -3.49 6.88
C PHE A 87 -11.66 -2.85 7.32
N MET A 88 -11.71 -1.63 7.85
CA MET A 88 -10.51 -0.86 8.20
C MET A 88 -9.85 -1.37 9.47
N ALA A 89 -10.63 -1.76 10.48
CA ALA A 89 -10.08 -2.40 11.68
C ALA A 89 -9.42 -3.74 11.35
N ARG A 90 -10.05 -4.55 10.47
CA ARG A 90 -9.47 -5.81 10.04
C ARG A 90 -8.16 -5.62 9.27
N LEU A 91 -8.13 -4.63 8.37
CA LEU A 91 -6.93 -4.28 7.62
C LEU A 91 -5.82 -3.77 8.55
N ARG A 92 -6.16 -2.90 9.52
CA ARG A 92 -5.23 -2.40 10.54
C ARG A 92 -4.58 -3.54 11.33
N SER A 93 -5.38 -4.50 11.80
CA SER A 93 -4.89 -5.68 12.52
C SER A 93 -3.87 -6.47 11.69
N GLY A 94 -4.07 -6.58 10.37
CA GLY A 94 -3.09 -7.16 9.45
C GLY A 94 -1.76 -6.41 9.46
N MET A 95 -1.81 -5.08 9.29
CA MET A 95 -0.60 -4.24 9.30
C MET A 95 0.13 -4.31 10.64
N GLU A 96 -0.59 -4.29 11.76
CA GLU A 96 -0.04 -4.41 13.10
C GLU A 96 0.58 -5.80 13.38
N SER A 97 0.13 -6.84 12.70
CA SER A 97 0.73 -8.18 12.81
C SER A 97 1.95 -8.36 11.91
N ILE A 98 1.95 -7.74 10.73
CA ILE A 98 2.92 -8.00 9.66
C ILE A 98 4.11 -7.05 9.72
N LEU A 99 3.85 -5.74 9.91
CA LEU A 99 4.91 -4.73 9.85
C LEU A 99 5.75 -4.77 11.13
N PRO A 100 7.08 -4.68 11.05
CA PRO A 100 7.94 -4.70 12.23
C PRO A 100 7.77 -3.43 13.08
N PRO A 101 8.17 -3.43 14.36
CA PRO A 101 8.17 -2.24 15.22
C PRO A 101 8.90 -1.03 14.60
N SER A 102 10.02 -1.28 13.90
CA SER A 102 10.85 -0.27 13.23
C SER A 102 10.42 0.06 11.79
N ALA A 103 9.23 -0.39 11.33
CA ALA A 103 8.80 -0.21 9.95
C ALA A 103 8.83 1.26 9.49
N HIS A 104 8.44 2.19 10.37
CA HIS A 104 8.44 3.62 10.11
C HIS A 104 9.86 4.20 9.89
N GLU A 105 10.86 3.69 10.62
CA GLU A 105 12.26 4.08 10.47
C GLU A 105 12.83 3.56 9.14
N LEU A 106 12.53 2.31 8.79
CA LEU A 106 12.94 1.70 7.52
C LEU A 106 12.27 2.35 6.30
N ALA A 107 11.02 2.80 6.49
CA ALA A 107 10.22 3.50 5.48
C ALA A 107 10.61 4.98 5.31
N GLN A 108 11.31 5.57 6.28
CA GLN A 108 11.61 7.00 6.31
C GLN A 108 12.39 7.42 5.04
N ASN A 109 11.81 8.34 4.27
CA ASN A 109 12.30 8.84 2.98
C ASN A 109 12.54 7.75 1.90
N ARG A 110 12.07 6.53 2.14
CA ARG A 110 12.22 5.39 1.23
C ARG A 110 10.90 4.82 0.77
N LEU A 111 9.81 5.04 1.52
CA LEU A 111 8.46 4.69 1.11
C LEU A 111 7.70 5.98 0.76
N HIS A 112 7.03 6.02 -0.38
CA HIS A 112 6.16 7.12 -0.80
C HIS A 112 4.74 6.61 -0.95
N VAL A 113 3.87 7.02 -0.02
CA VAL A 113 2.48 6.57 0.03
C VAL A 113 1.57 7.65 -0.54
N SER A 114 0.85 7.30 -1.61
CA SER A 114 -0.16 8.15 -2.22
C SER A 114 -1.43 8.18 -1.37
N ILE A 115 -1.90 9.38 -1.03
CA ILE A 115 -3.17 9.63 -0.35
C ILE A 115 -3.91 10.80 -1.03
N THR A 116 -5.23 10.76 -1.00
CA THR A 116 -6.08 11.79 -1.62
C THR A 116 -6.74 12.64 -0.53
N ASN A 117 -6.58 13.96 -0.60
CA ASN A 117 -7.25 14.88 0.31
C ASN A 117 -8.74 14.99 -0.03
N THR A 118 -9.66 14.79 0.92
CA THR A 118 -11.10 14.83 0.61
C THR A 118 -11.62 16.21 0.28
N LYS A 119 -11.00 17.27 0.82
CA LYS A 119 -11.45 18.66 0.66
C LYS A 119 -10.91 19.26 -0.63
N THR A 120 -9.59 19.17 -0.85
CA THR A 120 -8.94 19.78 -2.04
C THR A 120 -8.98 18.87 -3.25
N ARG A 121 -9.19 17.56 -3.06
CA ARG A 121 -9.09 16.52 -4.12
C ARG A 121 -7.68 16.40 -4.73
N GLU A 122 -6.67 16.90 -4.02
CA GLU A 122 -5.28 16.83 -4.45
C GLU A 122 -4.59 15.60 -3.88
N ASN A 123 -3.63 15.08 -4.66
CA ASN A 123 -2.77 13.99 -4.24
C ASN A 123 -1.65 14.48 -3.32
N HIS A 124 -1.29 13.67 -2.33
CA HIS A 124 -0.09 13.87 -1.53
C HIS A 124 0.70 12.55 -1.44
N LEU A 125 2.02 12.64 -1.65
CA LEU A 125 2.96 11.54 -1.43
C LEU A 125 3.63 11.71 -0.08
N VAL A 126 3.17 10.96 0.92
CA VAL A 126 3.77 10.97 2.26
C VAL A 126 4.97 10.04 2.28
N SER A 127 6.12 10.56 2.72
CA SER A 127 7.36 9.79 2.82
C SER A 127 8.08 9.90 4.16
N THR A 128 7.47 10.58 5.12
CA THR A 128 8.03 10.75 6.47
C THR A 128 7.02 10.29 7.50
N PHE A 129 7.48 9.50 8.46
CA PHE A 129 6.65 8.81 9.44
C PHE A 129 7.25 9.01 10.83
N SER A 130 6.50 9.62 11.75
CA SER A 130 6.99 9.91 13.10
C SER A 130 6.98 8.68 14.02
N SER A 131 6.20 7.65 13.67
CA SER A 131 6.05 6.41 14.44
C SER A 131 5.46 5.31 13.56
N ARG A 132 5.47 4.06 14.05
CA ARG A 132 4.79 2.94 13.40
C ARG A 132 3.30 3.20 13.24
N GLU A 133 2.65 3.80 14.23
CA GLU A 133 1.24 4.19 14.15
C GLU A 133 0.99 5.26 13.11
N ASP A 134 1.94 6.21 12.93
CA ASP A 134 1.87 7.23 11.88
C ASP A 134 1.91 6.57 10.49
N LEU A 135 2.83 5.63 10.28
CA LEU A 135 2.91 4.84 9.04
C LEU A 135 1.61 4.06 8.78
N ILE A 136 1.12 3.31 9.76
CA ILE A 136 -0.12 2.52 9.63
C ILE A 136 -1.30 3.42 9.29
N LYS A 137 -1.41 4.58 9.95
CA LYS A 137 -2.47 5.56 9.67
C LYS A 137 -2.42 6.07 8.23
N VAL A 138 -1.23 6.35 7.70
CA VAL A 138 -1.05 6.78 6.30
C VAL A 138 -1.41 5.65 5.32
N LEU A 139 -1.02 4.41 5.61
CA LEU A 139 -1.39 3.23 4.79
C LEU A 139 -2.90 2.96 4.80
N LEU A 140 -3.56 3.13 5.95
CA LEU A 140 -5.02 3.07 6.07
C LEU A 140 -5.68 4.18 5.25
N ALA A 141 -5.19 5.42 5.32
CA ALA A 141 -5.69 6.50 4.48
C ALA A 141 -5.54 6.16 2.99
N SER A 142 -4.38 5.64 2.60
CA SER A 142 -4.09 5.21 1.22
C SER A 142 -4.98 4.08 0.71
N SER A 143 -5.59 3.30 1.62
CA SER A 143 -6.44 2.15 1.31
C SER A 143 -7.92 2.37 1.61
N PHE A 144 -8.33 3.58 2.01
CA PHE A 144 -9.71 3.90 2.34
C PHE A 144 -10.49 4.27 1.08
N VAL A 145 -11.14 3.30 0.45
CA VAL A 145 -12.07 3.56 -0.66
C VAL A 145 -13.43 4.00 -0.08
N PRO A 146 -13.91 5.24 -0.33
CA PRO A 146 -15.17 5.70 0.23
C PRO A 146 -16.34 4.78 -0.10
N ILE A 147 -17.28 4.64 0.85
CA ILE A 147 -18.45 3.74 0.78
C ILE A 147 -18.05 2.26 0.91
N TYR A 148 -17.04 1.79 0.18
CA TYR A 148 -16.59 0.40 0.23
C TYR A 148 -15.89 0.02 1.53
N ALA A 149 -14.91 0.83 1.96
CA ALA A 149 -14.13 0.60 3.17
C ALA A 149 -14.75 1.24 4.43
N GLY A 150 -15.77 2.08 4.25
CA GLY A 150 -16.46 2.76 5.34
C GLY A 150 -16.99 4.15 4.93
N LEU A 151 -17.64 4.82 5.89
CA LEU A 151 -18.26 6.13 5.68
C LEU A 151 -17.42 7.31 6.20
N LYS A 152 -16.50 7.06 7.13
CA LYS A 152 -15.68 8.10 7.77
C LYS A 152 -14.24 8.03 7.24
N PRO A 153 -13.80 9.02 6.43
CA PRO A 153 -12.41 9.11 5.98
C PRO A 153 -11.41 9.12 7.13
N VAL A 154 -10.16 8.77 6.82
CA VAL A 154 -9.09 8.74 7.81
C VAL A 154 -8.65 10.16 8.13
N GLU A 155 -8.63 10.51 9.41
CA GLU A 155 -8.09 11.79 9.87
C GLU A 155 -6.57 11.70 10.07
N TYR A 156 -5.83 12.54 9.36
CA TYR A 156 -4.37 12.62 9.42
C TYR A 156 -3.93 14.09 9.33
N LYS A 157 -3.14 14.53 10.31
CA LYS A 157 -2.63 15.92 10.42
C LYS A 157 -3.73 16.99 10.27
N GLY A 158 -4.86 16.81 10.97
CA GLY A 158 -5.99 17.74 10.99
C GLY A 158 -6.82 17.79 9.69
N GLN A 159 -6.59 16.86 8.77
CA GLN A 159 -7.29 16.78 7.49
C GLN A 159 -7.83 15.36 7.26
N LYS A 160 -8.76 15.24 6.32
CA LYS A 160 -9.42 13.97 5.98
C LYS A 160 -8.87 13.43 4.66
N TRP A 161 -8.55 12.14 4.66
CA TRP A 161 -7.83 11.47 3.58
C TRP A 161 -8.51 10.16 3.22
N VAL A 162 -8.42 9.84 1.93
CA VAL A 162 -8.99 8.64 1.30
C VAL A 162 -7.97 8.06 0.31
N ASP A 163 -8.36 6.94 -0.31
CA ASP A 163 -7.50 6.12 -1.16
C ASP A 163 -6.71 6.96 -2.18
N GLY A 164 -5.39 6.74 -2.20
CA GLY A 164 -4.48 7.46 -3.09
C GLY A 164 -4.74 7.17 -4.57
N GLY A 165 -5.31 6.00 -4.86
CA GLY A 165 -5.71 5.58 -6.19
C GLY A 165 -6.74 6.47 -6.87
N LEU A 166 -7.46 7.28 -6.09
CA LEU A 166 -8.42 8.25 -6.64
C LEU A 166 -7.76 9.44 -7.35
N THR A 167 -6.50 9.73 -7.04
CA THR A 167 -5.78 10.88 -7.63
C THR A 167 -4.43 10.51 -8.25
N ASN A 168 -3.73 9.53 -7.69
CA ASN A 168 -2.45 9.04 -8.21
C ASN A 168 -2.31 7.55 -7.89
N ALA A 169 -2.85 6.72 -8.79
CA ALA A 169 -2.90 5.27 -8.65
C ALA A 169 -1.56 4.57 -8.86
N LEU A 170 -0.60 5.18 -9.56
CA LEU A 170 0.71 4.59 -9.79
C LEU A 170 1.77 5.70 -9.71
N PRO A 171 2.25 6.03 -8.50
CA PRO A 171 3.14 7.16 -8.31
C PRO A 171 4.47 6.99 -9.03
N ILE A 172 4.86 7.94 -9.86
CA ILE A 172 6.20 8.00 -10.46
C ILE A 172 7.02 9.02 -9.68
N LEU A 173 8.17 8.59 -9.14
CA LEU A 173 9.02 9.48 -8.36
C LEU A 173 9.83 10.40 -9.29
N PRO A 174 10.03 11.67 -8.92
CA PRO A 174 10.66 12.67 -9.79
C PRO A 174 12.16 12.45 -9.99
N VAL A 175 12.81 11.70 -9.08
CA VAL A 175 14.24 11.42 -9.12
C VAL A 175 14.47 9.94 -9.37
N GLY A 176 15.29 9.63 -10.36
CA GLY A 176 15.64 8.26 -10.73
C GLY A 176 14.66 7.61 -11.70
N ARG A 177 14.97 6.36 -12.09
CA ARG A 177 14.11 5.54 -12.94
C ARG A 177 13.14 4.76 -12.07
N THR A 178 11.85 4.96 -12.28
CA THR A 178 10.80 4.18 -11.60
C THR A 178 10.41 2.98 -12.45
N VAL A 179 10.57 1.78 -11.92
CA VAL A 179 9.99 0.55 -12.47
C VAL A 179 8.60 0.40 -11.88
N THR A 180 7.60 0.24 -12.73
CA THR A 180 6.19 0.14 -12.35
C THR A 180 5.72 -1.30 -12.30
N ILE A 181 4.86 -1.61 -11.35
CA ILE A 181 4.20 -2.89 -11.17
C ILE A 181 2.70 -2.61 -11.16
N SER A 182 1.98 -3.15 -12.15
CA SER A 182 0.53 -2.97 -12.31
C SER A 182 -0.12 -4.27 -12.78
N PRO A 183 -1.23 -4.71 -12.15
CA PRO A 183 -2.04 -5.81 -12.67
C PRO A 183 -2.95 -5.38 -13.85
N PHE A 184 -3.00 -4.08 -14.17
CA PHE A 184 -3.82 -3.55 -15.26
C PHE A 184 -2.97 -3.34 -16.51
N SER A 185 -3.46 -3.85 -17.65
CA SER A 185 -2.86 -3.66 -18.97
C SER A 185 -2.86 -2.18 -19.39
N GLY A 186 -1.80 -1.74 -20.05
CA GLY A 186 -1.66 -0.37 -20.57
C GLY A 186 -0.21 0.10 -20.52
N ARG A 187 0.07 1.40 -20.70
CA ARG A 187 1.45 1.96 -20.66
C ARG A 187 2.16 1.87 -19.29
N LEU A 188 1.60 1.08 -18.38
CA LEU A 188 1.95 0.95 -16.97
C LEU A 188 2.13 -0.53 -16.59
N ASP A 189 2.05 -1.44 -17.56
CA ASP A 189 2.39 -2.85 -17.40
C ASP A 189 3.91 -3.06 -17.16
N ILE A 190 4.26 -4.23 -16.63
CA ILE A 190 5.65 -4.61 -16.29
C ILE A 190 6.42 -5.00 -17.55
#